data_AF-A0A0R1KA90-F1
#
_entry.id   AF-A0A0R1KA90-F1
#
_cell.length_a   1.000
_cell.length_b   1.000
_cell.length_c   1.000
_cell.angle_alpha   90.00
_cell.angle_beta   90.00
_cell.angle_gamma   90.00
#
_symmetry.space_group_name_H-M   'P 1'
#
loop_
_entity.id
_entity.type
_entity.pdbx_description
1 polymer ?
#
loop_
_entity_poly.entity_id
_entity_poly.type
_entity_poly.pdbx_seq_one_letter_code
_entity_poly.pdbx_strand_id
1 'polypeptide(L)'
;MKIAVQLNSDRNIIDTYLSPEDGAKLQVKKYSNQGWVLVDSDSTFSTDNKYRWTVRESDNSLVHIQSNQTPEEERDTVISNLTLQNLSLTNDVSDLKKLSTAQALQSLQDSKDKSEQQEVITGLTKEILELKQNVTTETK
;
A
#
# COMPACT_ATOMS: atom_id res chain seq x y z
N MET A 1 -3.07 31.60 -11.28
CA MET A 1 -3.93 32.75 -11.00
C MET A 1 -4.00 32.90 -9.50
N LYS A 2 -3.86 34.10 -8.96
CA LYS A 2 -4.02 34.31 -7.51
C LYS A 2 -5.44 34.75 -7.14
N ILE A 3 -5.91 34.27 -6.00
CA ILE A 3 -7.20 34.62 -5.39
C ILE A 3 -6.96 35.19 -4.00
N ALA A 4 -7.92 35.95 -3.49
CA ALA A 4 -7.91 36.40 -2.10
C ALA A 4 -8.90 35.58 -1.28
N VAL A 5 -8.50 35.15 -0.10
CA VAL A 5 -9.37 34.45 0.83
C VAL A 5 -9.31 35.16 2.18
N GLN A 6 -10.46 35.31 2.82
CA GLN A 6 -10.56 35.87 4.16
C GLN A 6 -10.59 34.74 5.18
N LEU A 7 -9.71 34.82 6.17
CA LEU A 7 -9.60 33.86 7.25
C LEU A 7 -10.19 34.42 8.55
N ASN A 8 -10.89 33.59 9.31
CA ASN A 8 -11.26 33.91 10.69
C ASN A 8 -10.11 33.59 11.67
N SER A 9 -10.35 33.73 12.98
CA SER A 9 -9.36 33.42 14.04
C SER A 9 -8.87 31.97 14.04
N ASP A 10 -9.71 31.04 13.61
CA ASP A 10 -9.40 29.61 13.51
C ASP A 10 -8.79 29.25 12.14
N ARG A 11 -8.46 30.26 11.34
CA ARG A 11 -7.96 30.14 9.97
C ARG A 11 -8.91 29.42 9.01
N ASN A 12 -10.21 29.38 9.30
CA ASN A 12 -11.22 28.91 8.36
C ASN A 12 -11.51 29.98 7.31
N ILE A 13 -11.68 29.57 6.05
CA ILE A 13 -12.06 30.49 4.97
C ILE A 13 -13.52 30.92 5.13
N ILE A 14 -13.73 32.20 5.39
CA ILE A 14 -15.08 32.79 5.56
C ILE A 14 -15.56 33.53 4.32
N ASP A 15 -14.63 34.10 3.53
CA ASP A 15 -14.96 34.82 2.30
C ASP A 15 -13.86 34.67 1.24
N THR A 16 -14.20 34.96 -0.03
CA THR A 16 -13.31 34.75 -1.17
C THR A 16 -13.51 35.81 -2.25
N TYR A 17 -12.42 36.23 -2.86
CA TYR A 17 -12.40 37.01 -4.10
C TYR A 17 -11.59 36.25 -5.15
N LEU A 18 -12.27 35.65 -6.12
CA LEU A 18 -11.65 34.68 -7.03
C LEU A 18 -11.09 35.29 -8.33
N SER A 19 -11.65 36.41 -8.77
CA SER A 19 -11.31 36.98 -10.07
C SER A 19 -11.77 38.43 -10.18
N PRO A 20 -11.03 39.29 -10.91
CA PRO A 20 -9.72 39.04 -11.53
C PRO A 20 -8.57 39.01 -10.49
N GLU A 21 -7.40 38.50 -10.88
CA GLU A 21 -6.23 38.44 -10.00
C GLU A 21 -5.82 39.82 -9.46
N ASP A 22 -5.91 40.88 -10.27
CA ASP A 22 -5.63 42.24 -9.81
C ASP A 22 -6.63 42.71 -8.76
N GLY A 23 -7.89 42.28 -8.88
CA GLY A 23 -8.92 42.51 -7.86
C GLY A 23 -8.59 41.78 -6.55
N ALA A 24 -8.09 40.55 -6.62
CA ALA A 24 -7.64 39.80 -5.44
C ALA A 24 -6.46 40.50 -4.73
N LYS A 25 -5.46 40.98 -5.49
CA LYS A 25 -4.35 41.76 -4.94
C LYS A 25 -4.82 43.04 -4.27
N LEU A 26 -5.75 43.76 -4.91
CA LEU A 26 -6.35 44.97 -4.35
C LEU A 26 -7.17 44.70 -3.08
N GLN A 27 -7.93 43.59 -3.05
CA GLN A 27 -8.73 43.17 -1.90
C GLN A 27 -7.83 42.99 -0.66
N VAL A 28 -6.74 42.22 -0.79
CA VAL A 28 -5.78 42.00 0.30
C VAL A 28 -5.13 43.30 0.74
N LYS A 29 -4.75 44.18 -0.21
CA LYS A 29 -4.14 45.47 0.11
C LYS A 29 -5.10 46.41 0.85
N LYS A 30 -6.37 46.47 0.42
CA LYS A 30 -7.38 47.38 0.97
C LYS A 30 -7.88 46.94 2.36
N TYR A 31 -7.93 45.64 2.60
CA TYR A 31 -8.47 45.05 3.82
C TYR A 31 -7.43 44.20 4.57
N SER A 32 -6.17 44.66 4.59
CA SER A 32 -5.03 43.93 5.18
C SER A 32 -5.20 43.61 6.67
N ASN A 33 -6.02 44.37 7.39
CA ASN A 33 -6.34 44.17 8.80
C ASN A 33 -7.57 43.28 9.04
N GLN A 34 -8.18 42.71 8.00
CA GLN A 34 -9.41 41.90 8.12
C GLN A 34 -9.17 40.41 7.81
N GLY A 35 -7.93 39.94 7.86
CA GLY A 35 -7.60 38.53 7.65
C GLY A 35 -7.61 38.08 6.18
N TRP A 36 -7.51 39.01 5.23
CA TRP A 36 -7.39 38.67 3.81
C TRP A 36 -5.97 38.22 3.46
N VAL A 37 -5.86 37.08 2.78
CA VAL A 37 -4.60 36.48 2.35
C VAL A 37 -4.66 36.21 0.85
N LEU A 38 -3.54 36.45 0.16
CA LEU A 38 -3.39 36.14 -1.26
C LEU A 38 -2.81 34.74 -1.41
N VAL A 39 -3.48 33.89 -2.17
CA VAL A 39 -3.09 32.48 -2.37
C VAL A 39 -3.17 32.10 -3.84
N ASP A 40 -2.45 31.06 -4.24
CA ASP A 40 -2.61 30.49 -5.58
C ASP A 40 -3.94 29.73 -5.67
N SER A 41 -4.65 29.93 -6.78
CA SER A 41 -5.92 29.22 -7.05
C SER A 41 -5.65 27.74 -7.27
N ASP A 42 -6.43 26.88 -6.62
CA ASP A 42 -6.50 25.46 -6.92
C ASP A 42 -7.77 25.17 -7.75
N SER A 43 -7.67 24.30 -8.77
CA SER A 43 -8.81 23.97 -9.64
C SER A 43 -9.88 23.11 -8.94
N THR A 44 -9.53 22.46 -7.83
CA THR A 44 -10.43 21.66 -7.00
C THR A 44 -11.07 22.49 -5.88
N PHE A 45 -10.59 23.72 -5.65
CA PHE A 45 -11.17 24.63 -4.69
C PHE A 45 -12.56 25.08 -5.17
N SER A 46 -13.56 24.99 -4.29
CA SER A 46 -14.92 25.46 -4.54
C SER A 46 -15.41 26.31 -3.38
N THR A 47 -16.03 27.45 -3.70
CA THR A 47 -16.63 28.35 -2.70
C THR A 47 -17.75 27.71 -1.92
N ASP A 48 -18.48 26.77 -2.53
CA ASP A 48 -19.57 26.05 -1.89
C ASP A 48 -19.05 25.15 -0.76
N ASN A 49 -17.80 24.67 -0.91
CA ASN A 49 -17.15 23.77 0.03
C ASN A 49 -15.95 24.41 0.74
N LYS A 50 -15.87 25.75 0.77
CA LYS A 50 -14.73 26.48 1.35
C LYS A 50 -14.45 26.14 2.82
N TYR A 51 -15.47 25.69 3.55
CA TYR A 51 -15.38 25.23 4.94
C TYR A 51 -14.51 23.97 5.13
N ARG A 52 -14.11 23.29 4.04
CA ARG A 52 -13.17 22.16 4.07
C ARG A 52 -11.72 22.61 3.90
N TRP A 53 -11.48 23.90 3.67
CA TRP A 53 -10.21 24.44 3.25
C TRP A 53 -9.68 25.50 4.22
N THR A 54 -8.37 25.60 4.28
CA THR A 54 -7.63 26.63 5.01
C THR A 54 -6.40 27.05 4.18
N VAL A 55 -5.65 28.00 4.71
CA VAL A 55 -4.37 28.43 4.16
C VAL A 55 -3.27 28.00 5.10
N ARG A 56 -2.36 27.16 4.60
CA ARG A 56 -1.21 26.67 5.36
C ARG A 56 -0.21 27.81 5.61
N GLU A 57 0.26 27.95 6.84
CA GLU A 57 1.13 29.07 7.23
C GLU A 57 2.53 29.05 6.62
N SER A 58 3.07 27.86 6.34
CA SER A 58 4.45 27.70 5.86
C SER A 58 4.66 28.26 4.44
N ASP A 59 3.64 28.18 3.59
CA ASP A 59 3.75 28.46 2.16
C ASP A 59 2.56 29.24 1.57
N ASN A 60 1.55 29.55 2.38
CA ASN A 60 0.28 30.18 1.97
C ASN A 60 -0.49 29.39 0.90
N SER A 61 -0.34 28.07 0.85
CA SER A 61 -1.11 27.21 -0.05
C SER A 61 -2.52 26.96 0.47
N LEU A 62 -3.47 26.82 -0.46
CA LEU A 62 -4.79 26.28 -0.16
C LEU A 62 -4.67 24.78 0.12
N VAL A 63 -5.09 24.37 1.32
CA VAL A 63 -5.00 23.00 1.79
C VAL A 63 -6.32 22.55 2.39
N HIS A 64 -6.58 21.24 2.37
CA HIS A 64 -7.69 20.67 3.11
C HIS A 64 -7.40 20.70 4.62
N ILE A 65 -8.40 21.09 5.42
CA ILE A 65 -8.26 21.20 6.89
C ILE A 65 -7.85 19.86 7.53
N GLN A 66 -8.36 18.74 7.01
CA GLN A 66 -8.18 17.43 7.63
C GLN A 66 -6.76 16.88 7.49
N SER A 67 -6.16 17.04 6.31
CA SER A 67 -4.81 16.55 5.99
C SER A 67 -3.74 17.61 6.18
N ASN A 68 -4.14 18.89 6.24
CA ASN A 68 -3.26 20.03 6.08
C ASN A 68 -2.41 19.92 4.80
N GLN A 69 -2.93 19.27 3.74
CA GLN A 69 -2.26 19.04 2.46
C GLN A 69 -3.01 19.69 1.29
N THR A 70 -2.28 20.09 0.26
CA THR A 70 -2.87 20.42 -1.04
C THR A 70 -3.44 19.14 -1.66
N PRO A 71 -4.42 19.24 -2.57
CA PRO A 71 -4.96 18.07 -3.28
C PRO A 71 -3.89 17.28 -4.05
N GLU A 72 -2.80 17.93 -4.46
CA GLU A 72 -1.68 17.26 -5.12
C GLU A 72 -0.85 16.44 -4.13
N GLU A 73 -0.46 17.02 -3.00
CA GLU A 73 0.27 16.32 -1.94
C GLU A 73 -0.53 15.13 -1.38
N GLU A 74 -1.86 15.26 -1.26
CA GLU A 74 -2.74 14.14 -0.86
C GLU A 74 -2.66 12.98 -1.86
N ARG A 75 -2.75 13.28 -3.17
CA ARG A 75 -2.63 12.27 -4.23
C ARG A 75 -1.27 11.60 -4.20
N ASP A 76 -0.20 12.38 -4.08
CA ASP A 76 1.17 11.85 -4.05
C ASP A 76 1.39 10.94 -2.83
N THR A 77 0.84 11.32 -1.69
CA THR A 77 0.85 10.50 -0.47
C THR A 77 0.15 9.16 -0.70
N VAL A 78 -1.05 9.17 -1.30
CA VAL A 78 -1.81 7.96 -1.62
C VAL A 78 -1.06 7.07 -2.61
N ILE A 79 -0.51 7.64 -3.69
CA ILE A 79 0.26 6.90 -4.71
C ILE A 79 1.51 6.28 -4.10
N SER A 80 2.25 7.02 -3.27
CA SER A 80 3.44 6.53 -2.58
C SER A 80 3.10 5.35 -1.67
N ASN A 81 2.05 5.48 -0.86
CA ASN A 81 1.61 4.40 0.04
C ASN A 81 1.19 3.14 -0.74
N LEU A 82 0.42 3.29 -1.82
CA LEU A 82 0.02 2.17 -2.68
C LEU A 82 1.22 1.52 -3.37
N THR A 83 2.21 2.31 -3.77
CA THR A 83 3.45 1.80 -4.38
C THR A 83 4.24 0.95 -3.39
N LEU A 84 4.43 1.44 -2.16
CA LEU A 84 5.11 0.70 -1.10
C LEU A 84 4.36 -0.61 -0.76
N GLN A 85 3.03 -0.56 -0.69
CA GLN A 85 2.21 -1.75 -0.45
C GLN A 85 2.38 -2.80 -1.56
N ASN A 86 2.36 -2.37 -2.84
CA ASN A 86 2.55 -3.27 -3.98
C ASN A 86 3.95 -3.90 -4.01
N LEU A 87 4.99 -3.16 -3.62
CA LEU A 87 6.34 -3.70 -3.49
C LEU A 87 6.41 -4.78 -2.40
N SER A 88 5.77 -4.55 -1.24
CA SER A 88 5.68 -5.55 -0.17
C SER A 88 4.98 -6.82 -0.65
N LEU A 89 3.80 -6.67 -1.28
CA LEU A 89 3.03 -7.80 -1.80
C LEU A 89 3.81 -8.59 -2.87
N THR A 90 4.62 -7.91 -3.69
CA THR A 90 5.47 -8.56 -4.68
C THR A 90 6.53 -9.46 -4.03
N ASN A 91 7.12 -9.01 -2.92
CA ASN A 91 8.08 -9.81 -2.17
C ASN A 91 7.39 -11.03 -1.51
N ASP A 92 6.24 -10.84 -0.88
CA ASP A 92 5.47 -11.91 -0.25
C ASP A 92 5.09 -13.01 -1.27
N VAL A 93 4.65 -12.62 -2.46
CA VAL A 93 4.33 -13.56 -3.55
C VAL A 93 5.57 -14.32 -4.02
N SER A 94 6.73 -13.66 -4.07
CA SER A 94 8.01 -14.30 -4.43
C SER A 94 8.39 -15.38 -3.41
N ASP A 95 8.27 -15.08 -2.11
CA ASP A 95 8.61 -16.02 -1.06
C ASP A 95 7.62 -17.18 -0.96
N LEU A 96 6.31 -16.92 -1.17
CA LEU A 96 5.30 -17.98 -1.31
C LEU A 96 5.60 -18.92 -2.48
N LYS A 97 6.05 -18.40 -3.62
CA LYS A 97 6.45 -19.23 -4.78
C LYS A 97 7.65 -20.13 -4.45
N LYS A 98 8.66 -19.60 -3.75
CA LYS A 98 9.82 -20.39 -3.30
C LYS A 98 9.38 -21.49 -2.33
N LEU A 99 8.55 -21.16 -1.35
CA LEU A 99 8.02 -22.13 -0.39
C LEU A 99 7.20 -23.23 -1.09
N SER A 100 6.32 -22.85 -2.01
CA SER A 100 5.53 -23.81 -2.79
C SER A 100 6.42 -24.74 -3.63
N THR A 101 7.49 -24.20 -4.23
CA THR A 101 8.46 -24.99 -4.99
C THR A 101 9.21 -25.97 -4.09
N ALA A 102 9.66 -25.52 -2.91
CA ALA A 102 10.32 -26.38 -1.93
C ALA A 102 9.39 -27.50 -1.42
N GLN A 103 8.11 -27.20 -1.16
CA GLN A 103 7.12 -28.20 -0.77
C GLN A 103 6.85 -29.23 -1.88
N ALA A 104 6.79 -28.80 -3.14
CA ALA A 104 6.64 -29.69 -4.27
C ALA A 104 7.85 -30.64 -4.41
N LEU A 105 9.07 -30.11 -4.26
CA LEU A 105 10.29 -30.92 -4.28
C LEU A 105 10.33 -31.92 -3.13
N GLN A 106 9.96 -31.50 -1.91
CA GLN A 106 9.88 -32.39 -0.75
C GLN A 106 8.88 -33.53 -0.98
N SER A 107 7.69 -33.22 -1.52
CA SER A 107 6.67 -34.23 -1.80
C SER A 107 7.12 -35.25 -2.85
N LEU A 108 7.88 -34.82 -3.85
CA LEU A 108 8.48 -35.72 -4.84
C LEU A 108 9.55 -36.63 -4.20
N GLN A 109 10.38 -36.07 -3.32
CA GLN A 109 11.40 -36.84 -2.60
C GLN A 109 10.74 -37.88 -1.68
N ASP A 110 9.74 -37.49 -0.88
CA ASP A 110 9.02 -38.39 0.01
C ASP A 110 8.35 -39.54 -0.77
N SER A 111 7.81 -39.25 -1.97
CA SER A 111 7.25 -40.28 -2.84
C SER A 111 8.31 -41.25 -3.37
N LYS A 112 9.50 -40.76 -3.68
CA LYS A 112 10.63 -41.57 -4.14
C LYS A 112 11.14 -42.47 -3.00
N ASP A 113 11.38 -41.90 -1.83
CA ASP A 113 11.84 -42.63 -0.64
C ASP A 113 10.85 -43.74 -0.27
N LYS A 114 9.54 -43.47 -0.36
CA LYS A 114 8.51 -44.49 -0.14
C LYS A 114 8.56 -45.63 -1.14
N SER A 115 8.85 -45.34 -2.42
CA SER A 115 9.01 -46.37 -3.45
C SER A 115 10.23 -47.24 -3.16
N GLU A 116 11.37 -46.63 -2.84
CA GLU A 116 12.60 -47.35 -2.49
C GLU A 116 12.41 -48.22 -1.25
N GLN A 117 11.71 -47.72 -0.21
CA GLN A 117 11.34 -48.51 0.96
C GLN A 117 10.47 -49.73 0.60
N GLN A 118 9.50 -49.58 -0.30
CA GLN A 118 8.67 -50.71 -0.75
C GLN A 118 9.48 -51.78 -1.47
N GLU A 119 10.46 -51.39 -2.29
CA GLU A 119 11.37 -52.32 -2.95
C GLU A 119 12.21 -53.10 -1.93
N VAL A 120 12.80 -52.41 -0.96
CA VAL A 120 13.58 -53.02 0.13
C VAL A 120 12.72 -54.00 0.94
N ILE A 121 11.50 -53.59 1.34
CA ILE A 121 10.57 -54.46 2.08
C ILE A 121 10.22 -55.71 1.25
N THR A 122 10.01 -55.56 -0.05
CA THR A 122 9.71 -56.68 -0.94
C THR A 122 10.89 -57.65 -1.05
N GLY A 123 12.11 -57.12 -1.17
CA GLY A 123 13.34 -57.91 -1.17
C GLY A 123 13.50 -58.73 0.11
N LEU A 124 13.43 -58.07 1.28
CA LEU A 124 13.52 -58.72 2.60
C LEU A 124 12.42 -59.77 2.79
N THR A 125 11.20 -59.51 2.31
CA THR A 125 10.09 -60.47 2.40
C THR A 125 10.38 -61.75 1.63
N LYS A 126 10.98 -61.64 0.43
CA LYS A 126 11.39 -62.82 -0.36
C LYS A 126 12.47 -63.62 0.35
N GLU A 127 13.51 -62.96 0.86
CA GLU A 127 14.59 -63.64 1.61
C GLU A 127 14.05 -64.39 2.83
N ILE A 128 13.13 -63.80 3.60
CA ILE A 128 12.50 -64.47 4.76
C ILE A 128 11.71 -65.71 4.32
N LEU A 129 10.99 -65.64 3.20
CA LEU A 129 10.24 -66.77 2.65
C LEU A 129 11.15 -67.93 2.23
N GLU A 130 12.27 -67.63 1.56
CA GLU A 130 13.27 -68.61 1.17
C GLU A 130 13.93 -69.28 2.38
N LEU A 131 14.32 -68.49 3.39
CA LEU A 131 14.87 -69.02 4.64
C LEU A 131 13.87 -69.95 5.36
N LYS A 132 12.59 -69.58 5.42
CA LYS A 132 11.55 -70.44 6.03
C LYS A 132 11.39 -71.76 5.28
N GLN A 133 11.41 -71.74 3.95
CA GLN A 133 11.31 -72.98 3.15
C GLN A 133 12.48 -73.92 3.43
N ASN A 134 13.71 -73.40 3.43
CA ASN A 134 14.92 -74.20 3.66
C ASN A 134 14.95 -74.86 5.05
N VAL A 135 14.52 -74.14 6.09
CA VAL A 135 14.43 -74.70 7.46
C VAL A 135 13.39 -75.83 7.56
N THR A 136 12.29 -75.74 6.80
CA THR A 136 11.21 -76.74 6.82
C THR A 136 11.60 -78.03 6.08
N THR A 137 12.50 -77.95 5.10
CA THR A 137 13.04 -79.11 4.37
C THR A 137 14.12 -79.86 5.15
N GLU A 138 14.85 -79.22 6.06
CA GLU A 138 15.87 -79.87 6.90
C GLU A 138 15.30 -80.58 8.14
N THR A 139 14.04 -80.35 8.49
CA THR A 139 13.37 -80.94 9.67
C THR A 139 12.42 -82.11 9.35
N LYS A 140 12.42 -82.61 8.11
CA LYS A 140 11.67 -83.80 7.65
C LYS A 140 12.60 -84.97 7.36
#